data_AF-A0A7W0QDR1-F1
#
_entry.id   AF-A0A7W0QDR1-F1
#
_cell.length_a   1.000
_cell.length_b   1.000
_cell.length_c   1.000
_cell.angle_alpha   90.00
_cell.angle_beta   90.00
_cell.angle_gamma   90.00
#
_symmetry.space_group_name_H-M   'P 1'
#
loop_
_entity.id
_entity.type
_entity.pdbx_description
1 polymer ?
#
loop_
_entity_poly.entity_id
_entity_poly.type
_entity_poly.pdbx_seq_one_letter_code
_entity_poly.pdbx_strand_id
1 'polypeptide(L)' 'MTLPVLTPQQHAELAAWESRALSAEEFAARVEAPWTEHEREDFAALVAWFQRRYPTAGERLAATRVLAAQWARLTSH' A
#
# COMPACT_ATOMS: atom_id res chain seq x y z
N MET A 1 4.87 19.67 0.47
CA MET A 1 3.40 19.53 0.38
C MET A 1 2.83 19.72 1.77
N THR A 2 2.11 20.80 2.00
CA THR A 2 1.32 20.99 3.22
C THR A 2 0.03 20.20 3.01
N LEU A 3 -0.25 19.20 3.85
CA LEU A 3 -1.55 18.53 3.79
C LEU A 3 -2.64 19.55 4.13
N PRO A 4 -3.76 19.58 3.39
CA PRO A 4 -4.86 20.48 3.73
C PRO A 4 -5.34 20.15 5.14
N VAL A 5 -5.47 21.17 5.97
CA VAL A 5 -6.10 21.02 7.29
C VAL A 5 -7.60 20.88 7.04
N LEU A 6 -8.14 19.69 7.31
CA LEU A 6 -9.57 19.44 7.20
C LEU A 6 -10.31 20.12 8.36
N THR A 7 -11.47 20.68 8.05
CA THR A 7 -12.39 21.20 9.07
C THR A 7 -13.06 20.05 9.83
N PRO A 8 -13.60 20.29 11.04
CA PRO A 8 -14.37 19.27 11.76
C PRO A 8 -15.54 18.69 10.96
N GLN A 9 -16.17 19.52 10.12
CA GLN A 9 -17.23 19.07 9.22
C GLN A 9 -16.71 18.11 8.15
N GLN A 10 -15.61 18.45 7.48
CA GLN A 10 -14.99 17.58 6.48
C GLN A 10 -14.50 16.26 7.10
N HIS A 11 -14.03 16.29 8.35
CA HIS A 11 -13.71 15.08 9.09
C HIS A 11 -14.94 14.20 9.33
N ALA A 12 -16.07 14.78 9.71
CA ALA A 12 -17.32 14.03 9.90
C ALA A 12 -17.85 13.45 8.58
N GLU A 13 -17.76 14.21 7.48
CA GLU A 13 -18.13 13.75 6.14
C GLU A 13 -17.25 12.58 5.69
N LEU A 14 -15.94 12.66 5.91
CA LEU A 14 -15.01 11.57 5.59
C LEU A 14 -15.33 10.32 6.41
N ALA A 15 -15.56 10.44 7.72
CA ALA A 15 -15.91 9.32 8.57
C ALA A 15 -17.23 8.65 8.15
N ALA A 16 -18.22 9.43 7.72
CA ALA A 16 -19.47 8.91 7.17
C ALA A 16 -19.25 8.15 5.85
N TRP A 17 -18.33 8.63 5.01
CA TRP A 17 -17.93 7.94 3.79
C TRP A 17 -17.19 6.63 4.06
N GLU A 18 -16.26 6.60 5.01
CA GLU A 18 -15.47 5.41 5.36
C GLU A 18 -16.32 4.30 5.97
N SER A 19 -17.35 4.67 6.75
CA SER A 19 -18.27 3.72 7.38
C SER A 19 -19.43 3.28 6.48
N ARG A 20 -19.58 3.89 5.30
CA ARG A 20 -20.63 3.52 4.34
C ARG A 20 -20.31 2.20 3.68
N ALA A 21 -21.17 1.21 3.89
CA ALA A 21 -21.16 -0.02 3.11
C ALA A 21 -21.61 0.25 1.67
N LEU A 22 -20.85 -0.27 0.70
CA LEU A 22 -21.26 -0.29 -0.70
C LEU A 22 -22.10 -1.54 -0.96
N SER A 23 -23.13 -1.41 -1.80
CA SER A 23 -23.75 -2.58 -2.41
C SER A 23 -22.78 -3.28 -3.36
N ALA A 24 -23.04 -4.55 -3.67
CA ALA A 24 -22.20 -5.32 -4.59
C ALA A 24 -22.12 -4.66 -5.99
N GLU A 25 -23.23 -4.08 -6.46
CA GLU A 25 -23.32 -3.38 -7.75
C GLU A 25 -22.47 -2.10 -7.77
N GLU A 26 -22.59 -1.26 -6.73
CA GLU A 26 -21.78 -0.04 -6.59
C GLU A 26 -20.28 -0.37 -6.50
N PHE A 27 -19.95 -1.44 -5.77
CA PHE A 27 -18.58 -1.91 -5.68
C PHE A 27 -18.05 -2.34 -7.04
N ALA A 28 -18.78 -3.19 -7.76
CA ALA A 28 -18.39 -3.67 -9.08
C ALA A 28 -18.20 -2.51 -10.07
N ALA A 29 -19.18 -1.60 -10.14
CA ALA A 29 -19.11 -0.42 -11.00
C ALA A 29 -17.88 0.44 -10.70
N ARG A 30 -17.48 0.57 -9.42
CA ARG A 30 -16.32 1.37 -9.03
C ARG A 30 -14.99 0.67 -9.30
N VAL A 31 -14.92 -0.66 -9.18
CA VAL A 31 -13.71 -1.44 -9.49
C VAL A 31 -13.47 -1.53 -10.99
N GLU A 32 -14.54 -1.64 -11.78
CA GLU A 32 -14.46 -1.74 -13.25
C GLU A 32 -14.29 -0.37 -13.93
N ALA A 33 -14.53 0.73 -13.20
CA ALA A 33 -14.36 2.07 -13.73
C ALA A 33 -12.91 2.27 -14.23
N PRO A 34 -12.72 2.77 -15.46
CA PRO A 34 -11.40 3.07 -15.95
C PRO A 34 -10.77 4.20 -15.12
N TRP A 35 -9.50 4.05 -14.80
CA TRP A 35 -8.79 5.08 -14.04
C TRP A 35 -8.64 6.35 -14.88
N THR A 36 -8.68 7.49 -14.22
CA THR A 36 -8.24 8.76 -14.78
C THR A 36 -6.71 8.78 -14.91
N GLU A 37 -6.17 9.74 -15.67
CA GLU A 37 -4.72 9.90 -15.79
C GLU A 37 -4.09 10.28 -14.45
N HIS A 38 -4.74 11.18 -13.71
CA HIS A 38 -4.25 11.62 -12.41
C HIS A 38 -4.16 10.45 -11.40
N GLU A 39 -5.17 9.58 -11.36
CA GLU A 39 -5.14 8.38 -10.50
C GLU A 39 -4.01 7.42 -10.89
N ARG A 40 -3.70 7.29 -12.19
CA ARG A 40 -2.55 6.49 -12.65
C ARG A 40 -1.23 7.07 -12.19
N GLU A 41 -1.05 8.38 -12.30
CA GLU A 41 0.16 9.08 -11.85
C GLU A 41 0.37 8.94 -10.34
N ASP A 42 -0.68 9.16 -9.54
CA ASP A 42 -0.64 9.02 -8.09
C ASP A 42 -0.31 7.58 -7.66
N PHE A 43 -0.92 6.59 -8.32
CA PHE A 43 -0.63 5.19 -8.05
C PHE A 43 0.82 4.83 -8.38
N ALA A 44 1.33 5.29 -9.52
CA ALA A 44 2.73 5.06 -9.90
C ALA A 44 3.70 5.67 -8.86
N ALA A 45 3.39 6.87 -8.36
CA ALA A 45 4.16 7.51 -7.29
C ALA A 45 4.14 6.70 -5.98
N LEU A 46 2.99 6.14 -5.60
CA LEU A 46 2.87 5.26 -4.43
C LEU A 46 3.69 3.97 -4.59
N VAL A 47 3.65 3.35 -5.78
CA VAL A 47 4.45 2.15 -6.08
C VAL A 47 5.95 2.46 -6.00
N ALA A 48 6.40 3.57 -6.59
CA ALA A 48 7.79 4.00 -6.54
C ALA A 48 8.25 4.27 -5.09
N TRP A 49 7.41 4.94 -4.30
CA TRP A 49 7.68 5.16 -2.88
C TRP A 49 7.79 3.84 -2.11
N PHE A 50 6.87 2.90 -2.34
CA PHE A 50 6.84 1.60 -1.67
C PHE A 50 8.09 0.77 -2.00
N GLN A 51 8.44 0.67 -3.29
CA GLN A 51 9.62 -0.06 -3.76
C GLN A 51 10.92 0.54 -3.21
N ARG A 52 10.98 1.86 -3.03
CA ARG A 52 12.12 2.51 -2.39
C ARG A 52 12.20 2.24 -0.89
N ARG A 53 11.05 2.12 -0.20
CA ARG A 53 10.98 2.05 1.26
C ARG A 53 11.10 0.63 1.81
N TYR A 54 10.68 -0.37 1.04
CA TYR A 54 10.62 -1.76 1.47
C TYR A 54 11.49 -2.66 0.60
N PRO A 55 12.20 -3.63 1.20
CA PRO A 55 13.00 -4.56 0.44
C PRO A 55 12.11 -5.38 -0.49
N THR A 56 12.56 -5.57 -1.72
CA THR A 56 11.93 -6.44 -2.72
C THR A 56 11.86 -7.88 -2.24
N ALA A 57 11.01 -8.69 -2.87
CA ALA A 57 10.95 -10.13 -2.57
C ALA A 57 12.31 -10.82 -2.77
N GLY A 58 13.09 -10.40 -3.77
CA GLY A 58 14.44 -10.91 -4.03
C GLY A 58 15.43 -10.55 -2.92
N GLU A 59 15.43 -9.31 -2.45
CA GLU A 59 16.29 -8.87 -1.33
C GLU A 59 15.92 -9.59 -0.04
N ARG A 60 14.62 -9.77 0.24
CA ARG A 60 14.17 -10.56 1.38
C ARG A 60 14.65 -12.01 1.30
N LEU A 61 14.53 -12.65 0.14
CA LEU A 61 15.01 -14.02 -0.08
C LEU A 61 16.53 -14.12 0.09
N ALA A 62 17.29 -13.16 -0.42
CA ALA A 62 18.74 -13.12 -0.26
C ALA A 62 19.13 -13.02 1.23
N ALA A 63 18.48 -12.13 1.98
CA ALA A 63 18.69 -12.00 3.43
C ALA A 63 18.36 -13.29 4.17
N THR A 64 17.24 -13.96 3.84
CA THR A 64 16.88 -15.26 4.43
C THR A 64 17.94 -16.33 4.17
N ARG A 65 18.49 -16.41 2.96
CA ARG A 65 19.56 -17.36 2.61
C ARG A 65 20.83 -17.11 3.43
N VAL A 66 21.22 -15.85 3.59
CA VAL A 66 22.38 -15.47 4.40
C VAL A 66 22.18 -15.89 5.86
N LEU A 67 21.02 -15.60 6.44
CA LEU A 67 20.68 -16.00 7.79
C LEU A 67 20.72 -17.52 7.93
N ALA A 68 20.04 -18.28 7.05
CA ALA A 68 20.04 -19.74 7.11
C ALA A 68 21.46 -20.34 7.06
N ALA A 69 22.35 -19.79 6.24
CA ALA A 69 23.75 -20.21 6.18
C ALA A 69 24.55 -19.85 7.45
N GLN A 70 24.23 -18.76 8.14
CA GLN A 70 24.83 -18.43 9.44
C GLN A 70 24.36 -19.41 10.52
N TRP A 71 23.05 -19.67 10.57
CA TRP A 71 22.46 -20.64 11.51
C TRP A 71 23.08 -22.03 11.34
N ALA A 72 23.16 -22.55 10.10
CA ALA A 72 23.76 -23.84 9.84
C ALA A 72 25.21 -23.96 10.34
N ARG A 73 26.00 -22.88 10.22
CA ARG A 73 27.38 -22.83 10.74
C ARG A 73 27.44 -22.83 12.26
N LEU A 74 26.50 -22.16 12.94
CA LEU A 74 26.44 -22.09 14.40
C LEU A 74 25.98 -23.41 15.04
N THR A 75 25.17 -24.20 14.34
CA THR A 75 24.61 -25.47 14.86
C THR A 75 25.41 -26.70 14.43
N SER A 76 26.46 -26.54 13.64
CA SER A 76 27.33 -27.64 13.17
C SER A 76 28.60 -27.84 14.02
N HIS A 77 28.62 -27.23 15.21
CA HIS A 77 29.58 -27.45 16.30
C HIS A 77 28.88 -28.11 17.49
#